data_AF-A0A6B0GHV6-F1
#
_entry.id   AF-A0A6B0GHV6-F1
#
_cell.length_a   1.000
_cell.length_b   1.000
_cell.length_c   1.000
_cell.angle_alpha   90.00
_cell.angle_beta   90.00
_cell.angle_gamma   90.00
#
_symmetry.space_group_name_H-M   'P 1'
#
loop_
_entity.id
_entity.type
_entity.pdbx_description
1 polymer ?
#
loop_
_entity_poly.entity_id
_entity_poly.type
_entity_poly.pdbx_seq_one_letter_code
_entity_poly.pdbx_strand_id
1 'polypeptide(L)'
;MTDETVELGVQLLERLEHEELSLAECVDRLETITSNPTTTRTILDTAEMRGVISREDGIVRPTGGRFLQFQSEVIEKQGEFTCKRCGASISTGYFMRLQAGEHGPFGSSCIRKVTGRES
;
A
#
# COMPACT_ATOMS: atom_id res chain seq x y z
N MET A 1 -1.83 3.74 -17.86
CA MET A 1 -2.97 3.06 -17.22
C MET A 1 -2.50 1.82 -16.45
N THR A 2 -2.18 0.68 -17.07
CA THR A 2 -1.79 -0.54 -16.29
C THR A 2 -0.43 -0.39 -15.60
N ASP A 3 0.56 0.20 -16.26
CA ASP A 3 1.91 0.37 -15.68
C ASP A 3 1.93 1.32 -14.49
N GLU A 4 1.12 2.39 -14.50
CA GLU A 4 1.01 3.33 -13.37
C GLU A 4 0.39 2.65 -12.13
N THR A 5 -0.64 1.83 -12.32
CA THR A 5 -1.24 1.03 -11.23
C THR A 5 -0.25 0.01 -10.68
N VAL A 6 0.52 -0.64 -11.57
CA VAL A 6 1.57 -1.58 -11.16
C VAL A 6 2.63 -0.86 -10.33
N GLU A 7 3.11 0.27 -10.83
CA GLU A 7 4.14 1.06 -10.15
C GLU A 7 3.65 1.59 -8.80
N LEU A 8 2.41 2.05 -8.71
CA LEU A 8 1.78 2.47 -7.45
C LEU A 8 1.70 1.32 -6.44
N GLY A 9 1.35 0.11 -6.90
CA GLY A 9 1.33 -1.09 -6.07
C GLY A 9 2.72 -1.50 -5.58
N VAL A 10 3.74 -1.48 -6.44
CA VAL A 10 5.12 -1.78 -6.06
C VAL A 10 5.63 -0.78 -5.02
N GLN A 11 5.36 0.51 -5.21
CA GLN A 11 5.76 1.56 -4.29
C GLN A 11 5.01 1.52 -2.95
N LEU A 12 3.78 1.00 -2.92
CA LEU A 12 3.08 0.68 -1.68
C LEU A 12 3.83 -0.40 -0.91
N LEU A 13 4.19 -1.51 -1.57
CA LEU A 13 4.90 -2.63 -0.93
C LEU A 13 6.28 -2.25 -0.39
N GLU A 14 7.03 -1.41 -1.12
CA GLU A 14 8.34 -0.87 -0.68
C GLU A 14 8.25 -0.15 0.69
N ARG A 15 7.07 0.35 1.02
CA ARG A 15 6.83 1.32 2.08
C ARG A 15 6.16 0.75 3.32
N LEU A 16 5.65 -0.46 3.23
CA LEU A 16 4.93 -1.06 4.35
C LEU A 16 5.89 -1.34 5.53
N GLU A 17 5.57 -0.83 6.72
CA GLU A 17 6.24 -1.14 7.97
C GLU A 17 5.77 -2.50 8.50
N HIS A 18 6.31 -3.58 7.95
CA HIS A 18 6.14 -4.93 8.47
C HIS A 18 7.43 -5.73 8.33
N GLU A 19 7.63 -6.70 9.22
CA GLU A 19 8.74 -7.66 9.13
C GLU A 19 8.38 -8.80 8.16
N GLU A 20 7.15 -9.32 8.29
CA GLU A 20 6.62 -10.41 7.47
C GLU A 20 5.10 -10.24 7.32
N LEU A 21 4.55 -10.58 6.16
CA LEU A 21 3.10 -10.68 5.93
C LEU A 21 2.76 -11.99 5.26
N SER A 22 1.59 -12.53 5.54
CA SER A 22 1.05 -13.56 4.66
C SER A 22 0.74 -12.98 3.27
N LEU A 23 0.79 -13.83 2.24
CA LEU A 23 0.39 -13.45 0.88
C LEU A 23 -1.03 -12.88 0.86
N ALA A 24 -1.94 -13.42 1.67
CA ALA A 24 -3.31 -12.93 1.80
C ALA A 24 -3.34 -11.48 2.30
N GLU A 25 -2.66 -11.17 3.40
CA GLU A 25 -2.61 -9.81 3.94
C GLU A 25 -1.88 -8.82 3.01
N CYS A 26 -0.91 -9.31 2.23
CA CYS A 26 -0.28 -8.52 1.19
C CYS A 26 -1.28 -8.19 0.07
N VAL A 27 -2.07 -9.18 -0.38
CA VAL A 27 -3.11 -9.00 -1.39
C VAL A 27 -4.20 -8.04 -0.89
N ASP A 28 -4.68 -8.19 0.35
CA ASP A 28 -5.69 -7.31 0.96
C ASP A 28 -5.27 -5.82 0.92
N ARG A 29 -3.97 -5.54 1.08
CA ARG A 29 -3.44 -4.17 0.94
C ARG A 29 -3.48 -3.69 -0.50
N LEU A 30 -3.13 -4.56 -1.45
CA LEU A 30 -3.18 -4.27 -2.89
C LEU A 30 -4.60 -4.07 -3.41
N GLU A 31 -5.63 -4.62 -2.75
CA GLU A 31 -7.03 -4.37 -3.12
C GLU A 31 -7.43 -2.90 -3.05
N THR A 32 -6.73 -2.08 -2.25
CA THR A 32 -6.92 -0.62 -2.23
C THR A 32 -6.45 0.08 -3.51
N ILE A 33 -5.58 -0.58 -4.29
CA ILE A 33 -5.02 -0.13 -5.56
C ILE A 33 -5.80 -0.74 -6.73
N THR A 34 -6.04 -2.05 -6.68
CA THR A 34 -6.65 -2.81 -7.76
C THR A 34 -7.34 -4.08 -7.24
N SER A 35 -8.51 -4.38 -7.79
CA SER A 35 -9.18 -5.68 -7.58
C SER A 35 -8.96 -6.64 -8.76
N ASN A 36 -8.14 -6.27 -9.76
CA ASN A 36 -7.85 -7.13 -10.91
C ASN A 36 -6.74 -8.13 -10.55
N PRO A 37 -7.02 -9.45 -10.54
CA PRO A 37 -6.05 -10.46 -10.11
C PRO A 37 -4.80 -10.51 -11.00
N THR A 38 -4.93 -10.21 -12.30
CA THR A 38 -3.78 -10.13 -13.21
C THR A 38 -2.86 -8.98 -12.81
N THR A 39 -3.44 -7.80 -12.51
CA THR A 39 -2.66 -6.64 -12.06
C THR A 39 -2.01 -6.90 -10.70
N THR A 40 -2.72 -7.52 -9.75
CA THR A 40 -2.16 -7.92 -8.46
C THR A 40 -0.95 -8.84 -8.64
N ARG A 41 -1.05 -9.85 -9.52
CA ARG A 41 0.07 -10.74 -9.83
C ARG A 41 1.24 -9.97 -10.45
N THR A 42 0.99 -9.10 -11.42
CA THR A 42 2.01 -8.26 -12.04
C THR A 42 2.72 -7.38 -11.03
N ILE A 43 2.01 -6.79 -10.07
CA ILE A 43 2.59 -6.00 -8.98
C ILE A 43 3.57 -6.84 -8.18
N LEU A 44 3.12 -8.01 -7.70
CA LEU A 44 3.95 -8.87 -6.86
C LEU A 44 5.19 -9.40 -7.61
N ASP A 45 5.01 -9.84 -8.85
CA ASP A 45 6.11 -10.33 -9.69
C ASP A 45 7.12 -9.21 -9.99
N THR A 46 6.65 -7.99 -10.23
CA THR A 46 7.51 -6.82 -10.45
C THR A 46 8.24 -6.42 -9.17
N ALA A 47 7.56 -6.43 -8.02
CA ALA A 47 8.16 -6.09 -6.73
C ALA A 47 9.27 -7.09 -6.36
N GLU A 48 9.03 -8.38 -6.57
CA GLU A 48 10.04 -9.42 -6.32
C GLU A 48 11.22 -9.32 -7.29
N MET A 49 10.95 -9.14 -8.60
CA MET A 49 12.00 -8.96 -9.62
C MET A 49 12.91 -7.77 -9.32
N ARG A 50 12.35 -6.69 -8.74
CA ARG A 50 13.09 -5.48 -8.36
C ARG A 50 13.74 -5.57 -6.99
N GLY A 51 13.58 -6.69 -6.27
CA GLY A 51 14.11 -6.86 -4.92
C GLY A 51 13.47 -5.92 -3.89
N VAL A 52 12.20 -5.55 -4.10
CA VAL A 52 11.39 -4.80 -3.12
C VAL A 52 10.84 -5.73 -2.06
N ILE A 53 10.46 -6.95 -2.47
CA ILE A 53 10.01 -8.03 -1.59
C ILE A 53 10.74 -9.34 -1.93
N SER A 54 10.71 -10.28 -1.00
CA SER A 54 10.89 -11.71 -1.26
C SER A 54 9.62 -12.47 -0.89
N ARG A 55 9.34 -13.55 -1.62
CA ARG A 55 8.17 -14.41 -1.37
C ARG A 55 8.61 -15.87 -1.22
N GLU A 56 8.32 -16.46 -0.06
CA GLU A 56 8.66 -17.85 0.24
C GLU A 56 7.59 -18.45 1.16
N ASP A 57 7.14 -19.66 0.86
CA ASP A 57 6.13 -20.41 1.66
C ASP A 57 4.85 -19.61 1.98
N GLY A 58 4.42 -18.76 1.04
CA GLY A 58 3.23 -17.92 1.23
C GLY A 58 3.44 -16.73 2.16
N ILE A 59 4.69 -16.45 2.54
CA ILE A 59 5.10 -15.27 3.30
C ILE A 59 5.80 -14.27 2.37
N VAL A 60 5.43 -13.01 2.51
CA VAL A 60 6.00 -11.85 1.83
C VAL A 60 6.84 -11.07 2.83
N ARG A 61 8.11 -10.80 2.49
CA ARG A 61 9.03 -10.02 3.31
C ARG A 61 9.55 -8.83 2.51
N PRO A 62 9.51 -7.59 3.04
CA PRO A 62 10.13 -6.46 2.39
C PRO A 62 11.66 -6.56 2.52
N THR A 63 12.37 -6.50 1.40
CA THR A 63 13.83 -6.69 1.36
C THR A 63 14.62 -5.39 1.58
N GLY A 64 13.97 -4.24 1.39
CA GLY A 64 14.56 -2.93 1.65
C GLY A 64 14.04 -2.35 2.96
N GLY A 65 14.91 -2.13 3.95
CA GLY A 65 14.58 -1.42 5.20
C GLY A 65 14.23 0.06 5.04
N ARG A 66 13.68 0.48 3.89
CA ARG A 66 13.09 1.80 3.64
C ARG A 66 11.67 1.83 4.19
N PHE A 67 11.57 1.73 5.51
CA PHE A 67 10.30 1.96 6.20
C PHE A 67 9.79 3.37 5.89
N LEU A 68 8.48 3.50 5.63
CA LEU A 68 7.81 4.80 5.56
C LEU A 68 8.17 5.64 6.79
N GLN A 69 8.87 6.75 6.58
CA GLN A 69 8.83 7.83 7.55
C GLN A 69 7.46 8.51 7.42
N PHE A 70 6.46 7.97 8.13
CA PHE A 70 5.06 8.38 8.05
C PHE A 70 4.83 9.90 8.18
N GLN A 71 5.68 10.61 8.92
CA GLN A 71 5.61 12.06 9.07
C GLN A 71 6.00 12.83 7.80
N SER A 72 6.71 12.22 6.85
CA SER A 72 7.22 12.87 5.64
C SER A 72 6.47 12.48 4.37
N GLU A 73 5.84 11.30 4.34
CA GLU A 73 5.23 10.73 3.12
C GLU A 73 3.70 10.61 3.19
N VAL A 74 3.06 11.03 4.29
CA VAL A 74 1.60 11.10 4.40
C VAL A 74 1.15 12.57 4.43
N ILE A 75 0.24 12.92 3.51
CA ILE A 75 -0.40 14.24 3.43
C ILE A 75 -1.79 14.14 4.04
N GLU A 76 -2.16 15.08 4.90
CA GLU A 76 -3.53 15.27 5.35
C GLU A 76 -4.24 16.35 4.55
N LYS A 77 -5.51 16.11 4.20
CA LYS A 77 -6.39 17.07 3.53
C LYS A 77 -7.74 17.07 4.25
N GLN A 78 -8.33 18.26 4.43
CA GLN A 78 -9.68 18.43 4.96
C GLN A 78 -10.70 18.46 3.80
N GLY A 79 -11.86 17.84 3.98
CA GLY A 79 -12.91 17.76 2.97
C GLY A 79 -13.80 16.54 3.15
N GLU A 80 -14.82 16.38 2.30
CA GLU A 80 -15.63 15.16 2.30
C GLU A 80 -14.96 14.08 1.44
N PHE A 81 -14.55 13.00 2.09
CA PHE A 81 -13.88 11.88 1.45
C PHE A 81 -14.53 10.54 1.81
N THR A 82 -14.29 9.53 0.98
CA THR A 82 -14.64 8.13 1.27
C THR A 82 -13.37 7.33 1.44
N CYS A 83 -13.17 6.73 2.61
CA CYS A 83 -11.98 5.94 2.91
C CYS A 83 -11.84 4.78 1.92
N LYS A 84 -10.74 4.73 1.16
CA LYS A 84 -10.47 3.68 0.16
C LYS A 84 -10.45 2.25 0.72
N ARG A 85 -10.13 2.10 2.01
CA ARG A 85 -10.07 0.77 2.64
C ARG A 85 -11.41 0.27 3.13
N CYS A 86 -12.15 1.09 3.89
CA CYS A 86 -13.35 0.64 4.60
C CYS A 86 -14.66 1.25 4.08
N GLY A 87 -14.58 2.20 3.14
CA GLY A 87 -15.75 2.87 2.57
C GLY A 87 -16.44 3.89 3.48
N ALA A 88 -15.91 4.15 4.69
CA ALA A 88 -16.50 5.14 5.59
C ALA A 88 -16.31 6.57 5.07
N SER A 89 -17.34 7.42 5.25
CA SER A 89 -17.24 8.87 5.03
C SER A 89 -16.35 9.50 6.10
N ILE A 90 -15.39 10.33 5.68
CA ILE A 90 -14.41 10.99 6.56
C ILE A 90 -14.28 12.46 6.18
N SER A 91 -14.12 13.32 7.17
CA SER A 91 -13.86 14.76 7.00
C SER A 91 -12.38 15.10 6.83
N THR A 92 -11.50 14.17 7.16
CA THR A 92 -10.04 14.28 7.03
C THR A 92 -9.52 13.06 6.29
N GLY A 93 -8.95 13.27 5.10
CA GLY A 93 -8.36 12.25 4.27
C GLY A 93 -6.84 12.25 4.38
N TYR A 94 -6.26 11.07 4.59
CA TYR A 94 -4.82 10.81 4.59
C TYR A 94 -4.40 10.17 3.27
N PHE A 95 -3.34 10.70 2.65
CA PHE A 95 -2.83 10.27 1.34
C PHE A 95 -1.34 9.93 1.43
N MET A 96 -0.95 8.75 0.98
CA MET A 96 0.47 8.40 0.79
C MET A 96 0.98 9.07 -0.48
N ARG A 97 2.06 9.85 -0.37
CA ARG A 97 2.75 10.43 -1.51
C ARG A 97 3.74 9.40 -2.06
N LEU A 98 3.30 8.67 -3.08
CA LEU A 98 4.16 7.79 -3.85
C LEU A 98 4.68 8.54 -5.08
N GLN A 99 5.81 8.12 -5.64
CA GLN A 99 6.35 8.73 -6.87
C GLN A 99 5.41 8.51 -8.05
N ALA A 100 4.70 7.37 -8.10
CA ALA A 100 3.69 7.07 -9.10
C ALA A 100 2.37 7.83 -8.91
N GLY A 101 2.17 8.49 -7.77
CA GLY A 101 0.96 9.27 -7.47
C GLY A 101 0.55 9.25 -6.01
N GLU A 102 -0.50 10.01 -5.67
CA GLU A 102 -1.09 9.96 -4.34
C GLU A 102 -1.98 8.71 -4.18
N HIS A 103 -1.78 7.94 -3.11
CA HIS A 103 -2.65 6.82 -2.77
C HIS A 103 -3.47 7.14 -1.52
N GLY A 104 -4.79 7.19 -1.68
CA GLY A 104 -5.76 7.57 -0.65
C GLY A 104 -7.10 7.95 -1.29
N PRO A 105 -8.02 8.56 -0.54
CA PRO A 105 -7.92 8.94 0.87
C PRO A 105 -8.14 7.77 1.84
N PHE A 106 -7.52 7.82 3.01
CA PHE A 106 -7.74 6.91 4.13
C PHE A 106 -8.15 7.68 5.38
N GLY A 107 -8.92 7.05 6.27
CA GLY A 107 -9.10 7.55 7.64
C GLY A 107 -7.86 7.32 8.51
N SER A 108 -7.76 8.02 9.64
CA SER A 108 -6.58 8.01 10.54
C SER A 108 -6.17 6.61 11.02
N SER A 109 -7.13 5.75 11.35
CA SER A 109 -6.86 4.35 11.73
C SER A 109 -6.60 3.45 10.52
N CYS A 110 -7.24 3.74 9.40
CA CYS A 110 -7.10 2.93 8.19
C CYS A 110 -5.71 3.09 7.58
N ILE A 111 -5.17 4.30 7.53
CA ILE A 111 -3.81 4.52 6.99
C ILE A 111 -2.77 3.76 7.81
N ARG A 112 -2.84 3.78 9.14
CA ARG A 112 -1.91 3.06 10.02
C ARG A 112 -1.95 1.55 9.78
N LYS A 113 -3.14 0.99 9.61
CA LYS A 113 -3.33 -0.43 9.30
C LYS A 113 -2.84 -0.80 7.91
N VAL A 114 -3.10 0.04 6.89
CA VAL A 114 -2.59 -0.19 5.53
C VAL A 114 -1.07 -0.18 5.53
N THR A 115 -0.45 0.77 6.23
CA THR A 115 1.02 0.89 6.30
C THR A 115 1.67 -0.10 7.27
N GLY A 116 0.93 -0.90 8.03
CA GLY A 116 1.47 -1.90 8.96
C GLY A 116 1.82 -1.40 10.38
N ARG A 117 1.48 -0.16 10.74
CA ARG A 117 1.76 0.41 12.07
C ARG A 117 0.86 -0.09 13.20
N GLU A 118 -0.35 -0.52 12.85
CA GLU A 118 -1.33 -1.06 13.80
C GLU A 118 -1.85 -2.37 13.22
N SER A 119 -1.72 -3.46 13.97
CA SER A 119 -2.27 -4.79 13.66
C SER A 119 -3.48 -5.07 14.54
#